data_AF-A0A1V5B8R2-F1
#
_entry.id   AF-A0A1V5B8R2-F1
#
_cell.length_a   1.000
_cell.length_b   1.000
_cell.length_c   1.000
_cell.angle_alpha   90.00
_cell.angle_beta   90.00
_cell.angle_gamma   90.00
#
_symmetry.space_group_name_H-M   'P 1'
#
loop_
_entity.id
_entity.type
_entity.pdbx_description
1 polymer ?
#
loop_
_entity_poly.entity_id
_entity_poly.type
_entity_poly.pdbx_seq_one_letter_code
_entity_poly.pdbx_strand_id
1 'polypeptide(L)'
;MQADFYMDRIHAGYGRIGQRLCQMHMAGIIMSRRFKDLTAGDLAKLPGISADHFCIGEERIYLHLSNQKKMHWYLAEYGPINHRFFGFFEDSSDGISSGFRTYDEILRFAKKGDLWEPMVDGDWKPLAAKEIPSLQGYIKMMICPPDNM
;
A
#
# COMPACT_ATOMS: atom_id res chain seq x y z
N MET A 1 10.91 32.61 45.29
CA MET A 1 10.72 31.16 45.56
C MET A 1 10.65 30.48 44.21
N GLN A 2 11.63 29.59 43.94
CA GLN A 2 11.68 28.47 42.97
C GLN A 2 10.96 28.61 41.61
N ALA A 3 11.56 28.37 40.44
CA ALA A 3 12.84 27.73 40.09
C ALA A 3 13.16 28.04 38.61
N ASP A 4 14.26 28.71 38.33
CA ASP A 4 14.78 28.93 36.97
C ASP A 4 16.30 28.79 37.01
N PHE A 5 16.80 27.55 37.05
CA PHE A 5 18.23 27.27 36.86
C PHE A 5 18.39 25.79 36.54
N TYR A 6 18.49 25.44 35.26
CA TYR A 6 19.37 24.41 34.69
C TYR A 6 19.07 24.24 33.18
N MET A 7 19.40 25.25 32.39
CA MET A 7 19.63 25.11 30.95
C MET A 7 21.09 25.39 30.67
N ASP A 8 21.96 24.53 31.19
CA ASP A 8 23.34 24.48 30.76
C ASP A 8 23.93 23.09 30.96
N ARG A 9 24.66 22.63 29.94
CA ARG A 9 25.18 21.27 29.70
C ARG A 9 24.20 20.26 29.11
N ILE A 10 24.08 20.22 27.78
CA ILE A 10 24.62 19.11 26.96
C ILE A 10 25.08 19.69 25.60
N HIS A 11 26.26 20.32 25.58
CA HIS A 11 27.06 20.48 24.37
C HIS A 11 28.45 19.93 24.66
N ALA A 12 28.58 18.61 24.64
CA ALA A 12 29.88 17.95 24.61
C ALA A 12 29.73 16.56 24.00
N GLY A 13 30.28 16.39 22.79
CA GLY A 13 30.77 15.08 22.37
C GLY A 13 29.78 14.13 21.70
N TYR A 14 29.10 14.53 20.63
CA TYR A 14 28.74 13.59 19.57
C TYR A 14 29.21 14.16 18.24
N GLY A 15 30.47 13.86 17.92
CA GLY A 15 31.04 14.14 16.60
C GLY A 15 30.24 13.42 15.53
N ARG A 16 29.86 14.16 14.47
CA ARG A 16 29.60 13.82 13.04
C ARG A 16 29.12 12.43 12.58
N ILE A 17 28.80 11.51 13.47
CA ILE A 17 28.43 10.12 13.21
C ILE A 17 26.98 9.88 13.68
N GLY A 18 26.48 10.67 14.63
CA GLY A 18 25.09 10.60 15.12
C GLY A 18 24.01 11.19 14.21
N GLN A 19 24.38 11.89 13.13
CA GLN A 19 23.40 12.42 12.16
C GLN A 19 23.22 11.54 10.91
N ARG A 20 24.01 10.48 10.74
CA ARG A 20 23.90 9.57 9.58
C ARG A 20 23.09 8.29 9.84
N LEU A 21 22.66 8.04 11.08
CA LEU A 21 21.92 6.82 11.43
C LEU A 21 20.40 7.00 11.65
N CYS A 22 19.87 8.22 11.47
CA CYS A 22 18.43 8.45 11.29
C CYS A 22 18.02 8.64 9.81
N GLN A 23 18.96 8.56 8.87
CA GLN A 23 18.71 8.73 7.43
C GLN A 23 18.65 7.41 6.63
N MET A 24 18.59 6.26 7.30
CA MET A 24 18.56 4.94 6.64
C MET A 24 17.28 4.14 6.88
N HIS A 25 16.14 4.80 7.13
CA HIS A 25 14.86 4.10 7.27
C HIS A 25 13.65 4.79 6.64
N MET A 26 13.85 5.57 5.59
CA MET A 26 12.76 6.06 4.75
C MET A 26 13.25 6.05 3.30
N ALA A 27 13.24 4.87 2.68
CA ALA A 27 12.95 4.83 1.25
C ALA A 27 11.54 5.40 1.13
N GLY A 28 11.47 6.73 1.05
CA GLY A 28 10.23 7.47 1.01
C GLY A 28 9.53 7.08 -0.27
N ILE A 29 8.56 6.17 -0.15
CA ILE A 29 7.47 6.08 -1.11
C ILE A 29 6.93 7.50 -1.18
N ILE A 30 7.13 8.18 -2.30
CA ILE A 30 6.54 9.51 -2.52
C ILE A 30 5.04 9.26 -2.66
N MET A 31 4.36 9.30 -1.51
CA MET A 31 2.90 9.15 -1.41
C MET A 31 2.26 10.39 -2.05
N SER A 32 2.02 10.32 -3.35
CA SER A 32 1.79 11.51 -4.17
C SER A 32 0.40 12.12 -3.96
N ARG A 33 -0.60 11.32 -3.57
CA ARG A 33 -1.98 11.78 -3.37
C ARG A 33 -2.82 10.81 -2.56
N ARG A 34 -3.89 11.31 -1.93
CA ARG A 34 -4.86 10.47 -1.22
C ARG A 34 -5.72 9.73 -2.24
N PHE A 35 -6.09 8.49 -1.93
CA PHE A 35 -6.96 7.69 -2.81
C PHE A 35 -8.29 8.39 -3.09
N LYS A 36 -8.86 9.08 -2.09
CA LYS A 36 -10.12 9.82 -2.23
C LYS A 36 -10.07 10.99 -3.22
N ASP A 37 -8.86 11.47 -3.53
CA ASP A 37 -8.63 12.58 -4.46
C ASP A 37 -8.44 12.08 -5.91
N LEU A 38 -8.56 10.75 -6.16
CA LEU A 38 -8.53 10.19 -7.50
C LEU A 38 -9.78 10.60 -8.29
N THR A 39 -9.55 11.14 -9.49
CA THR A 39 -10.65 11.51 -10.40
C THR A 39 -11.09 10.31 -11.22
N ALA A 40 -12.28 10.38 -11.83
CA ALA A 40 -12.71 9.38 -12.81
C ALA A 40 -11.71 9.23 -13.97
N GLY A 41 -11.04 10.30 -14.39
CA GLY A 41 -10.00 10.26 -15.42
C GLY A 41 -8.72 9.56 -14.98
N ASP A 42 -8.41 9.56 -13.68
CA ASP A 42 -7.32 8.73 -13.14
C ASP A 42 -7.68 7.26 -13.15
N LEU A 43 -8.90 6.93 -12.74
CA LEU A 43 -9.38 5.55 -12.66
C LEU A 43 -9.62 4.93 -14.04
N ALA A 44 -9.98 5.74 -15.03
CA ALA A 44 -10.15 5.32 -16.42
C ALA A 44 -8.85 4.87 -17.11
N LYS A 45 -7.67 5.11 -16.48
CA LYS A 45 -6.38 4.62 -16.97
C LYS A 45 -6.16 3.14 -16.62
N LEU A 46 -6.91 2.60 -15.66
CA LEU A 46 -6.88 1.18 -15.35
C LEU A 46 -7.66 0.41 -16.42
N PRO A 47 -7.22 -0.81 -16.78
CA PRO A 47 -8.01 -1.71 -17.60
C PRO A 47 -9.41 -1.94 -17.00
N GLY A 48 -10.39 -2.12 -17.89
CA GLY A 48 -11.74 -2.53 -17.48
C GLY A 48 -11.76 -3.95 -16.92
N ILE A 49 -12.74 -4.24 -16.06
CA ILE A 49 -12.89 -5.58 -15.47
C ILE A 49 -13.06 -6.63 -16.57
N SER A 50 -12.17 -7.63 -16.59
CA SER A 50 -12.25 -8.78 -17.49
C SER A 50 -12.94 -9.98 -16.82
N ALA A 51 -13.43 -10.94 -17.60
CA ALA A 51 -14.06 -12.15 -17.07
C ALA A 51 -13.03 -13.25 -16.73
N ASP A 52 -11.80 -13.11 -17.21
CA ASP A 52 -10.81 -14.18 -17.26
C ASP A 52 -9.69 -13.92 -16.23
N HIS A 53 -9.95 -14.29 -14.97
CA HIS A 53 -8.97 -14.25 -13.88
C HIS A 53 -8.42 -15.64 -13.52
N PHE A 54 -8.23 -16.51 -14.53
CA PHE A 54 -7.88 -17.91 -14.33
C PHE A 54 -6.41 -18.13 -13.94
N CYS A 55 -5.53 -17.15 -14.15
CA CYS A 55 -4.09 -17.25 -13.92
C CYS A 55 -3.65 -16.30 -12.80
N ILE A 56 -3.82 -16.73 -11.55
CA ILE A 56 -3.35 -15.97 -10.38
C ILE A 56 -1.83 -15.75 -10.47
N GLY A 57 -1.41 -14.50 -10.33
CA GLY A 57 -0.02 -14.05 -10.34
C GLY A 57 0.42 -13.40 -11.66
N GLU A 58 -0.29 -13.62 -12.76
CA GLU A 58 0.03 -12.99 -14.06
C GLU A 58 -0.66 -11.62 -14.24
N GLU A 59 -1.56 -11.25 -13.32
CA GLU A 59 -2.31 -10.00 -13.43
C GLU A 59 -1.38 -8.80 -13.30
N ARG A 60 -1.54 -7.85 -14.21
CA ARG A 60 -0.72 -6.65 -14.21
C ARG A 60 -1.31 -5.63 -13.24
N ILE A 61 -0.50 -5.21 -12.26
CA ILE A 61 -0.89 -4.24 -11.24
C ILE A 61 -0.56 -2.84 -11.74
N TYR A 62 -1.57 -2.00 -11.94
CA TYR A 62 -1.42 -0.64 -12.47
C TYR A 62 -1.42 0.43 -11.38
N LEU A 63 -2.05 0.15 -10.24
CA LEU A 63 -2.18 1.09 -9.15
C LEU A 63 -1.86 0.40 -7.83
N HIS A 64 -0.90 0.95 -7.09
CA HIS A 64 -0.57 0.53 -5.74
C HIS A 64 -1.02 1.61 -4.75
N LEU A 65 -1.72 1.16 -3.71
CA LEU A 65 -2.08 1.98 -2.57
C LEU A 65 -1.37 1.43 -1.32
N SER A 66 -0.94 2.32 -0.44
CA SER A 66 -0.44 1.95 0.88
C SER A 66 -0.87 2.96 1.94
N ASN A 67 -0.73 2.60 3.22
CA ASN A 67 -0.98 3.53 4.33
C ASN A 67 0.15 3.48 5.37
N GLN A 68 0.06 4.32 6.41
CA GLN A 68 1.07 4.36 7.48
C GLN A 68 1.05 3.13 8.39
N LYS A 69 0.01 2.31 8.31
CA LYS A 69 -0.06 0.98 8.95
C LYS A 69 0.67 -0.11 8.15
N LYS A 70 1.33 0.25 7.04
CA LYS A 70 1.99 -0.69 6.13
C LYS A 70 1.02 -1.72 5.54
N MET A 71 -0.25 -1.34 5.37
CA MET A 71 -1.19 -2.11 4.58
C MET A 71 -1.04 -1.74 3.11
N HIS A 72 -1.16 -2.73 2.24
CA HIS A 72 -0.98 -2.58 0.80
C HIS A 72 -2.21 -3.06 0.02
N TRP A 73 -2.52 -2.35 -1.07
CA TRP A 73 -3.53 -2.74 -2.03
C TRP A 73 -2.97 -2.61 -3.45
N TYR A 74 -3.10 -3.68 -4.24
CA TYR A 74 -2.53 -3.82 -5.57
C TYR A 74 -3.67 -3.99 -6.56
N LEU A 75 -4.00 -2.92 -7.29
CA LEU A 75 -5.19 -2.85 -8.14
C LEU A 75 -4.80 -3.07 -9.60
N ALA A 76 -5.41 -4.08 -10.21
CA ALA A 76 -5.18 -4.48 -11.59
C ALA A 76 -6.20 -3.86 -12.54
N GLU A 77 -7.48 -3.86 -12.18
CA GLU A 77 -8.57 -3.44 -13.06
C GLU A 77 -9.59 -2.58 -12.32
N TYR A 78 -10.35 -1.78 -13.06
CA TYR A 78 -11.42 -0.94 -12.53
C TYR A 78 -12.69 -1.02 -13.39
N GLY A 79 -13.81 -1.31 -12.74
CA GLY A 79 -15.15 -1.28 -13.32
C GLY A 79 -15.86 0.02 -12.97
N PRO A 80 -16.06 0.96 -13.92
CA PRO A 80 -16.68 2.25 -13.63
C PRO A 80 -18.18 2.15 -13.32
N ILE A 81 -18.88 1.11 -13.82
CA ILE A 81 -20.33 0.94 -13.63
C ILE A 81 -20.67 0.58 -12.18
N ASN A 82 -19.89 -0.33 -11.61
CA ASN A 82 -20.08 -0.87 -10.27
C ASN A 82 -19.09 -0.30 -9.26
N HIS A 83 -18.21 0.62 -9.70
CA HIS A 83 -17.12 1.21 -8.93
C HIS A 83 -16.29 0.17 -8.17
N ARG A 84 -15.93 -0.93 -8.84
CA ARG A 84 -15.16 -2.04 -8.26
C ARG A 84 -13.76 -2.10 -8.84
N PHE A 85 -12.82 -2.53 -8.01
CA PHE A 85 -11.47 -2.88 -8.40
C PHE A 85 -11.31 -4.38 -8.33
N PHE A 86 -10.59 -4.94 -9.30
CA PHE A 86 -10.00 -6.27 -9.17
C PHE A 86 -8.54 -6.13 -8.77
N GLY A 87 -8.07 -6.99 -7.86
CA GLY A 87 -6.69 -6.95 -7.41
C GLY A 87 -6.44 -7.75 -6.14
N PHE A 88 -5.35 -7.40 -5.45
CA PHE A 88 -4.92 -8.00 -4.20
C PHE A 88 -5.03 -6.99 -3.06
N PHE A 89 -5.61 -7.42 -1.95
CA PHE A 89 -5.92 -6.57 -0.81
C PHE A 89 -5.36 -7.21 0.45
N GLU A 90 -4.57 -6.43 1.18
CA GLU A 90 -4.14 -6.80 2.52
C GLU A 90 -5.23 -6.43 3.53
N ASP A 91 -5.64 -7.41 4.33
CA ASP A 91 -6.47 -7.20 5.51
C ASP A 91 -5.62 -7.31 6.78
N SER A 92 -5.94 -6.47 7.76
CA SER A 92 -5.25 -6.41 9.05
C SER A 92 -5.38 -7.70 9.88
N SER A 93 -6.40 -8.53 9.62
CA SER A 93 -6.63 -9.80 10.33
C SER A 93 -6.28 -11.04 9.51
N ASP A 94 -6.43 -10.98 8.19
CA ASP A 94 -6.51 -12.18 7.34
C ASP A 94 -5.38 -12.29 6.31
N GLY A 95 -4.42 -11.36 6.34
CA GLY A 95 -3.33 -11.34 5.37
C GLY A 95 -3.79 -10.87 4.00
N ILE A 96 -3.21 -11.43 2.93
CA ILE A 96 -3.47 -11.00 1.56
C ILE A 96 -4.56 -11.87 0.92
N SER A 97 -5.48 -11.23 0.22
CA SER A 97 -6.54 -11.89 -0.57
C SER A 97 -6.65 -11.26 -1.95
N SER A 98 -6.96 -12.05 -2.98
CA SER A 98 -7.33 -11.52 -4.30
C SER A 98 -8.85 -11.49 -4.49
N GLY A 99 -9.35 -10.54 -5.26
CA GLY A 99 -10.76 -10.52 -5.65
C GLY A 99 -11.26 -9.13 -6.02
N PHE A 100 -12.52 -8.86 -5.69
CA PHE A 100 -13.15 -7.57 -5.94
C PHE A 100 -13.34 -6.77 -4.66
N ARG A 101 -13.00 -5.46 -4.71
CA ARG A 101 -13.39 -4.49 -3.69
C ARG A 101 -13.98 -3.25 -4.33
N THR A 102 -15.02 -2.71 -3.73
CA THR A 102 -15.62 -1.44 -4.14
C THR A 102 -14.74 -0.27 -3.72
N TYR A 103 -14.86 0.85 -4.45
CA TYR A 103 -14.23 2.11 -4.10
C TYR A 103 -14.56 2.53 -2.65
N ASP A 104 -15.83 2.39 -2.26
CA ASP A 104 -16.29 2.74 -0.91
C ASP A 104 -15.69 1.85 0.18
N GLU A 105 -15.44 0.56 -0.09
CA GLU A 105 -14.78 -0.33 0.87
C GLU A 105 -13.34 0.12 1.17
N ILE A 106 -12.59 0.49 0.13
CA ILE A 106 -11.23 1.03 0.29
C ILE A 106 -11.29 2.38 1.00
N LEU A 107 -12.25 3.24 0.64
CA LEU A 107 -12.43 4.56 1.25
C LEU A 107 -12.81 4.51 2.73
N ARG A 108 -13.42 3.42 3.22
CA ARG A 108 -13.73 3.27 4.66
C ARG A 108 -12.49 3.33 5.54
N PHE A 109 -11.30 3.01 5.03
CA PHE A 109 -10.06 3.12 5.80
C PHE A 109 -9.69 4.57 6.13
N ALA A 110 -9.98 5.53 5.24
CA ALA A 110 -9.84 6.96 5.52
C ALA A 110 -10.64 7.40 6.77
N LYS A 111 -11.82 6.79 6.98
CA LYS A 111 -12.68 7.09 8.14
C LYS A 111 -12.11 6.61 9.47
N LYS A 112 -11.10 5.72 9.45
CA LYS A 112 -10.40 5.24 10.67
C LYS A 112 -9.30 6.20 11.15
N GLY A 113 -9.01 7.27 10.39
CA GLY A 113 -8.02 8.29 10.71
C GLY A 113 -6.77 8.24 9.83
N ASP A 114 -5.92 9.27 9.95
CA ASP A 114 -4.80 9.54 9.03
C ASP A 114 -3.82 8.38 8.85
N LEU A 115 -3.61 7.56 9.89
CA LEU A 115 -2.73 6.39 9.82
C LEU A 115 -3.25 5.31 8.85
N TRP A 116 -4.56 5.26 8.66
CA TRP A 116 -5.25 4.28 7.84
C TRP A 116 -5.59 4.80 6.44
N GLU A 117 -5.48 6.11 6.20
CA GLU A 117 -5.78 6.75 4.92
C GLU A 117 -4.99 6.06 3.79
N PRO A 118 -5.68 5.49 2.78
CA PRO A 118 -5.01 4.92 1.63
C PRO A 118 -4.39 6.03 0.77
N MET A 119 -3.09 5.89 0.51
CA MET A 119 -2.29 6.80 -0.28
C MET A 119 -1.84 6.12 -1.56
N VAL A 120 -1.88 6.86 -2.67
CA VAL A 120 -1.41 6.39 -3.97
C VAL A 120 0.11 6.49 -4.02
N ASP A 121 0.74 5.40 -4.42
CA ASP A 121 2.16 5.38 -4.74
C ASP A 121 2.38 6.10 -6.09
N GLY A 122 3.04 7.27 -6.05
CA GLY A 122 3.23 8.10 -7.24
C GLY A 122 4.27 7.56 -8.21
N ASP A 123 5.20 6.73 -7.74
CA ASP A 123 6.30 6.19 -8.53
C ASP A 123 6.01 4.77 -9.04
N TRP A 124 4.80 4.27 -8.80
CA TRP A 124 4.40 2.92 -9.18
C TRP A 124 4.48 2.73 -10.70
N LYS A 125 5.10 1.62 -11.11
CA LYS A 125 5.17 1.19 -12.51
C LYS A 125 4.35 -0.09 -12.70
N PRO A 126 3.65 -0.27 -13.84
CA PRO A 126 2.90 -1.49 -14.06
C PRO A 126 3.79 -2.73 -14.15
N LEU A 127 3.54 -3.71 -13.28
CA LEU A 127 4.27 -4.99 -13.18
C LEU A 127 3.32 -6.13 -12.82
N ALA A 128 3.69 -7.37 -13.12
CA ALA A 128 2.87 -8.55 -12.84
C ALA A 128 2.83 -8.84 -11.33
N ALA A 129 1.71 -9.38 -10.84
CA ALA A 129 1.52 -9.66 -9.43
C ALA A 129 2.62 -10.58 -8.84
N LYS A 130 3.10 -11.57 -9.62
CA LYS A 130 4.22 -12.45 -9.24
C LYS A 130 5.56 -11.75 -9.04
N GLU A 131 5.73 -10.56 -9.63
CA GLU A 131 6.94 -9.74 -9.48
C GLU A 131 6.92 -8.95 -8.16
N ILE A 132 5.79 -8.90 -7.45
CA ILE A 132 5.63 -8.18 -6.18
C ILE A 132 6.03 -9.10 -5.04
N PRO A 133 7.11 -8.80 -4.28
CA PRO A 133 7.61 -9.69 -3.24
C PRO A 133 6.57 -10.03 -2.15
N SER A 134 5.72 -9.08 -1.77
CA SER A 134 4.65 -9.29 -0.78
C SER A 134 3.56 -10.26 -1.27
N LEU A 135 3.33 -10.37 -2.58
CA LEU A 135 2.32 -11.26 -3.15
C LEU A 135 2.84 -12.67 -3.43
N GLN A 136 4.15 -12.88 -3.53
CA GLN A 136 4.74 -14.16 -3.93
C GLN A 136 4.29 -15.34 -3.05
N GLY A 137 4.21 -15.12 -1.74
CA GLY A 137 3.73 -16.15 -0.80
C GLY A 137 2.28 -16.55 -1.05
N TYR A 138 1.41 -15.55 -1.24
CA TYR A 138 0.00 -15.76 -1.55
C TYR A 138 -0.18 -16.46 -2.91
N ILE A 139 0.47 -15.94 -3.95
CA ILE A 139 0.39 -16.50 -5.31
C ILE A 139 0.85 -17.96 -5.33
N LYS A 140 1.98 -18.27 -4.66
CA LYS A 140 2.47 -19.65 -4.56
C LYS A 140 1.45 -20.58 -3.90
N MET A 141 0.79 -20.13 -2.83
CA MET A 141 -0.25 -20.90 -2.14
C MET A 141 -1.49 -21.09 -3.02
N MET A 142 -1.85 -20.12 -3.86
CA MET A 142 -3.01 -20.25 -4.74
C MET A 142 -2.74 -21.13 -5.98
N ILE A 143 -1.50 -21.14 -6.49
CA ILE A 143 -1.09 -22.00 -7.62
C ILE A 143 -0.85 -23.45 -7.16
N CYS A 144 -0.21 -23.60 -6.01
CA CYS A 144 0.08 -24.89 -5.38
C CYS A 144 -0.53 -24.90 -3.98
N PRO A 145 -1.87 -25.04 -3.85
CA PRO A 145 -2.47 -25.23 -2.54
C PRO A 145 -1.77 -26.40 -1.87
N PRO A 146 -1.41 -26.30 -0.58
CA PRO A 146 -0.85 -27.43 0.13
C PRO A 146 -1.80 -28.61 -0.07
N ASP A 147 -1.24 -29.78 -0.44
CA ASP A 147 -2.02 -31.01 -0.48
C ASP A 147 -2.67 -31.15 0.89
N ASN A 148 -3.98 -30.93 0.94
CA ASN A 148 -4.77 -31.14 2.15
C ASN A 148 -4.71 -32.65 2.45
N MET A 149 -3.74 -33.07 3.24
CA MET A 149 -3.76 -34.33 3.99
C MET A 149 -4.40 -34.10 5.36
#